data_AF-A0A496T6G8-F1
#
_entry.id   AF-A0A496T6G8-F1
#
_cell.length_a   1.000
_cell.length_b   1.000
_cell.length_c   1.000
_cell.angle_alpha   90.00
_cell.angle_beta   90.00
_cell.angle_gamma   90.00
#
_symmetry.space_group_name_H-M   'P 1'
#
loop_
_entity.id
_entity.type
_entity.pdbx_description
1 polymer ?
#
loop_
_entity_poly.entity_id
_entity_poly.type
_entity_poly.pdbx_seq_one_letter_code
_entity_poly.pdbx_strand_id
1 'polypeptide(L)'
;MVRTVGEKKGARFLENFLRNFLDINLNYLYFLQNVKSITNRVFKIMKKQGIKQIVSKRHMPASKSLYSARKIPPKLYRIGEIVQYSGLSRQTIHNYTTMGLITEVCRSSGGHRLYDETVFARLDLIEQLKRRNKSMREIRKYFDEMDKGR
;
A
#
# COMPACT_ATOMS: atom_id res chain seq x y z
N MET A 1 -34.85 -9.43 -26.34
CA MET A 1 -33.72 -8.53 -26.61
C MET A 1 -33.48 -7.67 -25.37
N VAL A 2 -32.65 -8.12 -24.42
CA VAL A 2 -32.35 -7.37 -23.17
C VAL A 2 -30.85 -7.11 -23.13
N ARG A 3 -30.47 -5.84 -23.27
CA ARG A 3 -29.07 -5.40 -23.32
C ARG A 3 -28.55 -5.12 -21.91
N THR A 4 -27.36 -5.64 -21.63
CA THR A 4 -26.62 -5.56 -20.37
C THR A 4 -26.07 -4.15 -20.12
N VAL A 5 -26.64 -3.45 -19.13
CA VAL A 5 -26.16 -2.12 -18.67
C VAL A 5 -25.17 -2.25 -17.50
N GLY A 6 -25.15 -3.39 -16.80
CA GLY A 6 -24.30 -3.64 -15.62
C GLY A 6 -22.83 -3.97 -15.88
N GLU A 7 -22.50 -4.60 -17.01
CA GLU A 7 -21.12 -5.05 -17.30
C GLU A 7 -20.16 -3.89 -17.64
N LYS A 8 -20.67 -2.80 -18.20
CA LYS A 8 -19.83 -1.69 -18.71
C LYS A 8 -19.25 -0.77 -17.64
N LYS A 9 -19.78 -0.79 -16.40
CA LYS A 9 -19.29 0.04 -15.30
C LYS A 9 -18.08 -0.61 -14.58
N GLY A 10 -18.10 -1.93 -14.42
CA GLY A 10 -17.00 -2.68 -13.80
C GLY A 10 -15.74 -2.71 -14.68
N ALA A 11 -15.91 -2.88 -15.99
CA ALA A 11 -14.81 -2.81 -16.96
C ALA A 11 -14.13 -1.43 -16.96
N ARG A 12 -14.92 -0.34 -16.95
CA ARG A 12 -14.39 1.03 -16.88
C ARG A 12 -13.64 1.33 -15.58
N PHE A 13 -14.07 0.75 -14.45
CA PHE A 13 -13.36 0.89 -13.18
C PHE A 13 -12.01 0.18 -13.20
N LEU A 14 -11.97 -1.06 -13.70
CA LEU A 14 -10.72 -1.82 -13.84
C LEU A 14 -9.77 -1.18 -14.84
N GLU A 15 -10.28 -0.65 -15.96
CA GLU A 15 -9.46 0.11 -16.92
C GLU A 15 -8.90 1.40 -16.31
N ASN A 16 -9.72 2.17 -15.57
CA ASN A 16 -9.25 3.39 -14.91
C ASN A 16 -8.28 3.10 -13.75
N PHE A 17 -8.47 1.98 -13.05
CA PHE A 17 -7.59 1.51 -11.99
C PHE A 17 -6.25 1.03 -12.56
N LEU A 18 -6.26 0.20 -13.61
CA LEU A 18 -5.05 -0.25 -14.28
C LEU A 18 -4.31 0.91 -14.94
N ARG A 19 -5.02 1.88 -15.55
CA ARG A 19 -4.41 3.10 -16.09
C ARG A 19 -3.75 3.93 -15.00
N ASN A 20 -4.45 4.26 -13.90
CA ASN A 20 -3.83 4.99 -12.78
C ASN A 20 -2.67 4.23 -12.15
N PHE A 21 -2.80 2.91 -11.98
CA PHE A 21 -1.76 2.08 -11.40
C PHE A 21 -0.51 2.01 -12.29
N LEU A 22 -0.69 1.92 -13.61
CA LEU A 22 0.39 1.98 -14.58
C LEU A 22 0.98 3.39 -14.67
N ASP A 23 0.17 4.46 -14.66
CA ASP A 23 0.61 5.86 -14.72
C ASP A 23 1.39 6.29 -13.47
N ILE A 24 1.01 5.81 -12.28
CA ILE A 24 1.76 6.05 -11.03
C ILE A 24 3.10 5.31 -11.08
N ASN A 25 3.12 4.05 -11.53
CA ASN A 25 4.37 3.30 -11.66
C ASN A 25 5.29 3.86 -12.76
N LEU A 26 4.74 4.33 -13.87
CA LEU A 26 5.49 4.97 -14.95
C LEU A 26 6.04 6.32 -14.51
N ASN A 27 5.24 7.14 -13.79
CA ASN A 27 5.72 8.39 -13.18
C ASN A 27 6.78 8.14 -12.11
N TYR A 28 6.65 7.07 -11.32
CA TYR A 28 7.65 6.69 -10.32
C TYR A 28 8.96 6.24 -10.98
N LEU A 29 8.89 5.43 -12.04
CA LEU A 29 10.06 5.06 -12.83
C LEU A 29 10.69 6.30 -13.51
N TYR A 30 9.89 7.18 -14.09
CA TYR A 30 10.37 8.41 -14.74
C TYR A 30 10.98 9.38 -13.72
N PHE A 31 10.41 9.46 -12.52
CA PHE A 31 10.95 10.21 -11.39
C PHE A 31 12.29 9.63 -10.93
N LEU A 32 12.41 8.31 -10.78
CA LEU A 32 13.67 7.65 -10.39
C LEU A 32 14.77 7.79 -11.47
N GLN A 33 14.39 7.73 -12.75
CA GLN A 33 15.32 7.97 -13.86
C GLN A 33 15.78 9.43 -13.89
N ASN A 34 14.89 10.38 -13.60
CA ASN A 34 15.23 11.80 -13.47
C ASN A 34 16.12 12.08 -12.25
N VAL A 35 15.86 11.49 -11.08
CA VAL A 35 16.72 11.64 -9.88
C VAL A 35 18.13 11.09 -10.12
N LYS A 36 18.28 9.95 -10.82
CA LYS A 36 19.59 9.42 -11.23
C LYS A 36 20.33 10.34 -12.21
N SER A 37 19.62 10.97 -13.14
CA SER A 37 20.23 11.91 -14.10
C SER A 37 20.65 13.22 -13.44
N ILE A 38 19.81 13.77 -12.56
CA ILE A 38 20.05 15.01 -11.80
C ILE A 38 21.25 14.83 -10.87
N THR A 39 21.31 13.74 -10.11
CA THR A 39 22.43 13.47 -9.19
C THR A 39 23.77 13.40 -9.92
N ASN A 40 23.82 12.72 -11.07
CA ASN A 40 25.04 12.67 -11.89
C ASN A 40 25.43 14.03 -12.49
N ARG A 41 24.46 14.85 -12.92
CA ARG A 41 24.72 16.21 -13.42
C ARG A 41 25.23 17.13 -12.32
N VAL A 42 24.60 17.12 -11.15
CA VAL A 42 25.00 17.88 -9.97
C VAL A 42 26.42 17.48 -9.56
N PHE A 43 26.73 16.19 -9.52
CA PHE A 43 28.06 15.68 -9.18
C PHE A 43 29.14 16.12 -10.19
N LYS A 44 28.81 16.16 -11.49
CA LYS A 44 29.70 16.64 -12.56
C LYS A 44 29.94 18.15 -12.47
N ILE A 45 28.91 18.93 -12.16
CA ILE A 45 29.00 20.39 -11.95
C ILE A 45 29.84 20.70 -10.71
N MET A 46 29.60 19.99 -9.60
CA MET A 46 30.36 20.16 -8.35
C MET A 46 31.85 19.87 -8.52
N LYS A 47 32.20 18.81 -9.27
CA LYS A 47 33.60 18.52 -9.63
C LYS A 47 34.24 19.60 -10.50
N LYS A 48 33.50 20.16 -11.47
CA LYS A 48 33.98 21.23 -12.37
C LYS A 48 34.19 22.57 -11.66
N GLN A 49 33.39 22.84 -10.62
CA GLN A 49 33.45 24.04 -9.79
C GLN A 49 34.53 24.00 -8.69
N GLY A 50 35.37 22.96 -8.64
CA GLY A 50 36.42 22.83 -7.63
C GLY A 50 35.91 22.65 -6.19
N ILE A 51 34.61 22.38 -6.02
CA ILE A 51 34.00 22.09 -4.71
C ILE A 51 34.55 20.74 -4.25
N LYS A 52 35.58 20.79 -3.39
CA LYS A 52 36.13 19.59 -2.76
C LYS A 52 35.04 18.91 -1.97
N GLN A 53 34.75 17.67 -2.36
CA GLN A 53 33.82 16.77 -1.70
C GLN A 53 34.02 16.79 -0.17
N ILE A 54 32.99 17.15 0.59
CA ILE A 54 32.83 16.71 2.00
C ILE A 54 32.68 15.16 2.05
N VAL A 55 32.56 14.50 0.89
CA VAL A 55 32.50 13.04 0.75
C VAL A 55 33.85 12.44 0.33
N SER A 56 34.97 12.95 0.86
CA SER A 56 36.26 12.25 0.75
C SER A 56 36.26 11.05 1.68
N LYS A 57 35.94 9.86 1.14
CA LYS A 57 36.46 8.48 1.40
C LYS A 57 37.20 8.09 2.70
N ARG A 58 37.15 8.84 3.81
CA ARG A 58 37.77 8.51 5.11
C ARG A 58 36.76 8.89 6.19
N HIS A 59 36.34 7.89 6.96
CA HIS A 59 35.24 7.92 7.92
C HIS A 59 33.83 8.10 7.31
N MET A 60 33.29 6.98 6.84
CA MET A 60 31.86 6.77 6.97
C MET A 60 31.60 6.62 8.49
N PRO A 61 30.84 7.52 9.14
CA PRO A 61 30.57 7.36 10.57
C PRO A 61 29.92 5.99 10.80
N ALA A 62 30.20 5.39 11.95
CA ALA A 62 29.61 4.14 12.44
C ALA A 62 28.07 4.16 12.56
N SER A 63 27.38 5.13 11.95
CA SER A 63 25.94 5.26 11.88
C SER A 63 25.27 4.30 10.90
N LYS A 64 25.95 3.80 9.86
CA LYS A 64 25.32 2.81 8.93
C LYS A 64 25.04 1.46 9.60
N SER A 65 25.82 1.08 10.62
CA SER A 65 25.54 -0.09 11.46
C SER A 65 24.29 0.12 12.33
N LEU A 66 24.09 1.34 12.86
CA LEU A 66 22.94 1.67 13.72
C LEU A 66 21.60 1.69 12.97
N TYR A 67 21.58 2.08 11.69
CA TYR A 67 20.36 1.99 10.85
C TYR A 67 20.05 0.56 10.39
N SER A 68 21.04 -0.34 10.36
CA SER A 68 20.81 -1.76 10.04
C SER A 68 20.24 -2.56 11.22
N ALA A 69 20.49 -2.11 12.46
CA ALA A 69 20.04 -2.80 13.67
C ALA A 69 18.70 -2.29 14.22
N ARG A 70 18.26 -1.07 13.86
CA ARG A 70 16.93 -0.55 14.23
C ARG A 70 15.97 -0.72 13.05
N LYS A 71 15.16 -1.79 13.06
CA LYS A 71 14.01 -1.88 12.15
C LYS A 71 13.07 -0.70 12.41
N ILE A 72 12.74 0.05 11.36
CA ILE A 72 11.70 1.06 11.41
C ILE A 72 10.39 0.32 11.75
N PRO A 73 9.63 0.74 12.78
CA PRO A 73 8.38 0.07 13.12
C PRO A 73 7.40 0.17 11.94
N PRO A 74 6.65 -0.91 11.65
CA PRO A 74 5.67 -0.90 10.56
C PRO A 74 4.60 0.16 10.81
N LYS A 75 4.13 0.82 9.75
CA LYS A 75 3.03 1.78 9.86
C LYS A 75 1.75 1.03 10.20
N LEU A 76 1.04 1.52 11.21
CA LEU A 76 -0.31 1.08 11.52
C LEU A 76 -1.34 2.11 11.06
N TYR A 77 -2.48 1.63 10.60
CA TYR A 77 -3.53 2.41 9.99
C TYR A 77 -4.77 2.45 10.87
N ARG A 78 -5.36 3.63 11.02
CA ARG A 78 -6.66 3.81 11.68
C ARG A 78 -7.78 3.51 10.70
N ILE A 79 -8.97 3.21 11.23
CA ILE A 79 -10.18 3.00 10.42
C ILE A 79 -10.44 4.18 9.45
N GLY A 80 -10.14 5.42 9.84
CA GLY A 80 -10.29 6.58 8.96
C GLY A 80 -9.44 6.49 7.70
N GLU A 81 -8.18 6.08 7.82
CA GLU A 81 -7.27 5.89 6.68
C GLU A 81 -7.75 4.73 5.79
N ILE A 82 -8.24 3.65 6.40
CA ILE A 82 -8.77 2.48 5.68
C ILE A 82 -10.02 2.85 4.88
N VAL A 83 -10.94 3.63 5.47
CA VAL A 83 -12.14 4.15 4.80
C VAL A 83 -11.75 5.04 3.61
N GLN A 84 -10.78 5.93 3.80
CA GLN A 84 -10.31 6.83 2.74
C GLN A 84 -9.68 6.06 1.57
N TYR A 85 -8.91 5.01 1.86
CA TYR A 85 -8.31 4.17 0.82
C TYR A 85 -9.34 3.29 0.10
N SER A 86 -10.16 2.56 0.86
CA SER A 86 -11.05 1.51 0.32
C SER A 86 -12.35 2.04 -0.28
N GLY A 87 -12.77 3.25 0.10
CA GLY A 87 -14.09 3.79 -0.22
C GLY A 87 -15.25 3.07 0.49
N LEU A 88 -14.96 2.09 1.36
CA LEU A 88 -15.96 1.40 2.17
C LEU A 88 -16.39 2.26 3.36
N SER A 89 -17.65 2.12 3.77
CA SER A 89 -18.14 2.85 4.93
C SER A 89 -17.43 2.39 6.22
N ARG A 90 -17.35 3.28 7.22
CA ARG A 90 -16.85 2.93 8.56
C ARG A 90 -17.62 1.75 9.16
N GLN A 91 -18.93 1.67 8.93
CA GLN A 91 -19.76 0.55 9.38
C GLN A 91 -19.36 -0.76 8.69
N THR A 92 -19.04 -0.73 7.39
CA THR A 92 -18.58 -1.91 6.64
C THR A 92 -17.25 -2.42 7.20
N ILE A 93 -16.28 -1.54 7.44
CA ILE A 93 -15.00 -1.90 8.05
C ILE A 93 -15.22 -2.49 9.45
N HIS A 94 -16.09 -1.87 10.26
CA HIS A 94 -16.46 -2.40 11.57
C HIS A 94 -17.08 -3.80 11.46
N ASN A 95 -18.05 -4.01 10.56
CA ASN A 95 -18.68 -5.31 10.34
C ASN A 95 -17.66 -6.36 9.94
N TYR A 96 -16.74 -6.07 9.02
CA TYR A 96 -15.68 -7.00 8.63
C TYR A 96 -14.74 -7.32 9.79
N THR A 97 -14.47 -6.35 10.65
CA THR A 97 -13.66 -6.57 11.86
C THR A 97 -14.36 -7.47 12.86
N THR A 98 -15.63 -7.17 13.18
CA THR A 98 -16.47 -7.98 14.08
C THR A 98 -16.70 -9.39 13.53
N MET A 99 -16.72 -9.51 12.20
CA MET A 99 -16.76 -10.80 11.51
C MET A 99 -15.40 -11.51 11.49
N GLY A 100 -14.29 -10.91 11.93
CA GLY A 100 -12.95 -11.52 11.80
C GLY A 100 -12.46 -11.67 10.36
N LEU A 101 -13.11 -10.99 9.41
CA LEU A 101 -12.65 -10.91 8.02
C LEU A 101 -11.47 -9.96 7.86
N ILE A 102 -11.27 -9.04 8.80
CA ILE A 102 -10.05 -8.27 9.00
C ILE A 102 -9.82 -8.21 10.51
N THR A 103 -8.56 -8.08 10.92
CA THR A 103 -8.21 -8.16 12.35
C THR A 103 -7.33 -6.97 12.71
N GLU A 104 -7.64 -6.28 13.80
CA GLU A 104 -6.72 -5.28 14.32
C GLU A 104 -5.46 -5.94 14.90
N VAL A 105 -4.33 -5.25 14.77
CA VAL A 105 -3.07 -5.65 15.39
C VAL A 105 -3.07 -5.25 16.87
N CYS A 106 -3.56 -4.05 17.16
CA CYS A 106 -3.63 -3.52 18.51
C CYS A 106 -4.61 -2.33 18.57
N ARG A 107 -4.66 -1.68 19.72
CA ARG A 107 -5.38 -0.42 19.90
C ARG A 107 -4.41 0.69 20.28
N SER A 108 -4.68 1.91 19.81
CA SER A 108 -3.97 3.11 20.25
C SER A 108 -4.28 3.41 21.72
N SER A 109 -3.48 4.28 22.36
CA SER A 109 -3.75 4.79 23.71
C SER A 109 -5.16 5.38 23.88
N GLY A 110 -5.70 6.02 22.84
CA GLY A 110 -7.08 6.54 22.81
C GLY A 110 -8.17 5.52 22.47
N GLY A 111 -7.87 4.21 22.46
CA GLY A 111 -8.84 3.14 22.25
C GLY A 111 -9.22 2.83 20.79
N HIS A 112 -8.67 3.55 19.81
CA HIS A 112 -8.90 3.28 18.38
C HIS A 112 -8.22 1.99 17.91
N ARG A 113 -8.89 1.20 17.06
CA ARG A 113 -8.31 0.02 16.40
C ARG A 113 -7.24 0.42 15.38
N LEU A 114 -6.14 -0.33 15.37
CA LEU A 114 -4.99 -0.16 14.49
C LEU A 114 -4.74 -1.44 13.68
N TYR A 115 -4.56 -1.30 12.38
CA TYR A 115 -4.37 -2.40 11.44
C TYR A 115 -3.00 -2.27 10.76
N ASP A 116 -2.38 -3.39 10.40
CA ASP A 116 -1.21 -3.36 9.53
C ASP A 116 -1.62 -3.15 8.05
N GLU A 117 -0.63 -3.06 7.16
CA GLU A 117 -0.84 -2.88 5.73
C GLU A 117 -1.55 -4.07 5.04
N THR A 118 -1.56 -5.27 5.65
CA THR A 118 -2.17 -6.45 5.04
C THR A 118 -3.69 -6.32 4.92
N VAL A 119 -4.29 -5.43 5.71
CA VAL A 119 -5.72 -5.12 5.66
C VAL A 119 -6.17 -4.67 4.27
N PHE A 120 -5.33 -3.94 3.53
CA PHE A 120 -5.69 -3.41 2.21
C PHE A 120 -5.85 -4.52 1.18
N ALA A 121 -4.86 -5.40 1.08
CA ALA A 121 -4.92 -6.56 0.19
C ALA A 121 -6.09 -7.48 0.54
N ARG A 122 -6.40 -7.62 1.83
CA ARG A 122 -7.53 -8.43 2.31
C ARG A 122 -8.88 -7.82 1.92
N LEU A 123 -9.04 -6.50 2.05
CA LEU A 123 -10.25 -5.79 1.60
C LEU A 123 -10.45 -5.88 0.09
N ASP A 124 -9.38 -5.73 -0.69
CA ASP A 124 -9.45 -5.88 -2.16
C ASP A 124 -9.92 -7.28 -2.56
N LEU A 125 -9.45 -8.31 -1.85
CA LEU A 125 -9.87 -9.69 -2.10
C LEU A 125 -11.33 -9.95 -1.70
N ILE A 126 -11.79 -9.40 -0.57
CA ILE A 126 -13.21 -9.44 -0.18
C ILE A 126 -14.09 -8.85 -1.29
N GLU A 127 -13.73 -7.67 -1.82
CA GLU A 127 -14.51 -7.03 -2.89
C GLU A 127 -14.47 -7.83 -4.20
N GLN A 128 -13.32 -8.44 -4.54
CA GLN A 128 -13.23 -9.34 -5.70
C GLN A 128 -14.14 -10.57 -5.55
N LEU A 129 -14.17 -11.20 -4.38
CA LEU A 129 -15.04 -12.36 -4.13
C LEU A 129 -16.51 -11.97 -4.16
N LYS A 130 -16.89 -10.81 -3.61
CA LYS A 130 -18.25 -10.27 -3.71
C LYS A 130 -18.68 -10.05 -5.16
N ARG A 131 -17.79 -9.51 -6.01
CA ARG A 131 -18.05 -9.35 -7.46
C ARG A 131 -18.25 -10.68 -8.20
N ARG A 132 -17.71 -11.78 -7.66
CA ARG A 132 -17.92 -13.15 -8.14
C ARG A 132 -19.17 -13.81 -7.52
N ASN A 133 -20.09 -13.01 -6.98
CA ASN A 133 -21.33 -13.43 -6.33
C ASN A 133 -21.12 -14.42 -5.16
N LYS A 134 -19.94 -14.39 -4.51
CA LYS A 134 -19.72 -15.17 -3.30
C LYS A 134 -20.50 -14.59 -2.13
N SER A 135 -21.20 -15.46 -1.43
CA SER A 135 -21.87 -15.11 -0.18
C SER A 135 -20.85 -14.75 0.90
N MET A 136 -21.26 -13.95 1.89
CA MET A 136 -20.39 -13.62 3.03
C MET A 136 -19.91 -14.87 3.79
N ARG A 137 -20.72 -15.93 3.82
CA ARG A 137 -20.34 -17.22 4.42
C ARG A 137 -19.22 -17.92 3.66
N GLU A 138 -19.28 -17.92 2.33
CA GLU A 138 -18.21 -18.49 1.50
C GLU A 138 -16.92 -17.67 1.61
N ILE A 139 -17.04 -16.34 1.63
CA ILE A 139 -15.89 -15.44 1.80
C ILE A 139 -15.19 -15.71 3.13
N ARG A 140 -15.96 -15.81 4.22
CA ARG A 140 -15.42 -16.19 5.54
C ARG A 140 -14.69 -17.52 5.46
N LYS A 141 -15.35 -18.57 4.95
CA LYS A 141 -14.74 -19.90 4.84
C LYS A 141 -13.43 -19.86 4.03
N TYR A 142 -13.39 -19.09 2.95
CA TYR A 142 -12.19 -18.93 2.14
C TYR A 142 -11.03 -18.34 2.95
N PHE A 143 -11.29 -17.30 3.75
CA PHE A 143 -10.27 -16.71 4.61
C PHE A 143 -9.88 -17.62 5.79
N ASP A 144 -10.84 -18.34 6.38
CA ASP A 144 -10.55 -19.32 7.44
C ASP A 144 -9.59 -20.40 6.95
N GLU A 145 -9.75 -20.88 5.71
CA GLU A 145 -8.81 -21.84 5.10
C GLU A 145 -7.45 -21.22 4.77
N MET A 146 -7.41 -19.96 4.31
CA MET A 146 -6.15 -19.26 4.04
C MET A 146 -5.33 -19.01 5.31
N ASP A 147 -6.00 -18.64 6.40
CA ASP A 147 -5.33 -18.28 7.65
C ASP A 147 -4.83 -19.51 8.43
N LYS A 148 -5.42 -20.70 8.21
CA LYS A 148 -4.90 -21.98 8.76
C LYS A 148 -3.52 -22.36 8.22
N GLY A 149 -3.13 -21.83 7.06
CA GLY A 149 -1.84 -22.12 6.42
C GLY A 149 -0.72 -21.13 6.76
N ARG A 150 -0.96 -20.20 7.69
CA ARG A 150 0.01 -19.18 8.12
C ARG A 150 0.65 -19.49 9.46
#